data_AF-A0A6A5H838-F1
#
_entry.id   AF-A0A6A5H838-F1
#
_cell.length_a   1.000
_cell.length_b   1.000
_cell.length_c   1.000
_cell.angle_alpha   90.00
_cell.angle_beta   90.00
_cell.angle_gamma   90.00
#
_symmetry.space_group_name_H-M   'P 1'
#
loop_
_entity.id
_entity.type
_entity.pdbx_description
1 polymer ?
#
loop_
_entity_poly.entity_id
_entity_poly.type
_entity_poly.pdbx_seq_one_letter_code
_entity_poly.pdbx_strand_id
1 'polypeptide(L)'
;MDSLASITQLIIDVSIQRVTIYIPQLCPFLYSTFETYAFIPNVYFIVYNYMRAAKSVIQVFLTVNRMTCVLAPLRYSRIWRKFIPFAIGIIALSPFLVIWNVIISDTFPASIFGGFTLAYTKRVRWASLSLFQMTLMIFSLIITIFTSSITLFKMRRLENRLKSSERTLCLASFYMSTAFLSAAVFQSYFAFFNIAAASTNLFYFLQGFAFDVLNVGSPIVMILISGQLRYHVIPVKQLAPKHSTVVSVSSVSRKG
;
A
#
# COMPACT_ATOMS: atom_id res chain seq x y z
N MET A 1 4.58 8.95 2.98
CA MET A 1 3.17 8.61 2.66
C MET A 1 2.95 7.10 2.67
N ASP A 2 3.70 6.31 1.89
CA ASP A 2 3.55 4.84 1.84
C ASP A 2 3.68 4.16 3.22
N SER A 3 4.69 4.54 4.00
CA SER A 3 4.92 3.98 5.34
C SER A 3 3.80 4.33 6.31
N LEU A 4 3.28 5.56 6.24
CA LEU A 4 2.16 6.00 7.05
C LEU A 4 0.90 5.19 6.72
N ALA A 5 0.56 5.06 5.44
CA ALA A 5 -0.57 4.26 5.00
C ALA A 5 -0.43 2.78 5.41
N SER A 6 0.78 2.22 5.30
CA SER A 6 1.06 0.83 5.69
C SER A 6 0.97 0.62 7.20
N ILE A 7 1.50 1.53 8.02
CA ILE A 7 1.42 1.46 9.48
C ILE A 7 -0.03 1.60 9.94
N THR A 8 -0.76 2.58 9.43
CA THR A 8 -2.17 2.77 9.78
C THR A 8 -3.00 1.54 9.44
N GLN A 9 -2.77 0.92 8.27
CA GLN A 9 -3.43 -0.34 7.93
C GLN A 9 -3.05 -1.48 8.86
N LEU A 10 -1.76 -1.64 9.16
CA LEU A 10 -1.28 -2.74 10.00
C LEU A 10 -1.85 -2.64 11.42
N ILE A 11 -1.91 -1.44 11.98
CA ILE A 11 -2.54 -1.18 13.29
C ILE A 11 -4.03 -1.58 13.24
N ILE A 12 -4.78 -1.12 12.24
CA ILE A 12 -6.22 -1.42 12.15
C ILE A 12 -6.47 -2.92 11.94
N ASP A 13 -5.67 -3.57 11.07
CA ASP A 13 -5.80 -4.99 10.76
C ASP A 13 -5.54 -5.84 12.02
N VAL A 14 -4.39 -5.63 12.68
CA VAL A 14 -3.98 -6.40 13.86
C VAL A 14 -4.87 -6.12 15.07
N SER A 15 -5.19 -4.86 15.36
CA SER A 15 -5.90 -4.49 16.58
C SER A 15 -7.40 -4.75 16.54
N ILE A 16 -8.03 -4.61 15.36
CA ILE A 16 -9.49 -4.70 15.24
C ILE A 16 -9.86 -5.91 14.38
N GLN A 17 -9.43 -5.93 13.12
CA GLN A 17 -9.96 -6.89 12.13
C GLN A 17 -9.60 -8.35 12.46
N ARG A 18 -8.37 -8.60 12.91
CA ARG A 18 -7.92 -9.96 13.28
C ARG A 18 -8.50 -10.41 14.61
N VAL A 19 -8.67 -9.48 15.55
CA VAL A 19 -9.30 -9.75 16.85
C VAL A 19 -10.77 -10.14 16.66
N THR A 20 -11.52 -9.41 15.83
CA THR A 20 -12.94 -9.70 15.58
C THR A 20 -13.18 -10.95 14.75
N ILE A 21 -12.19 -11.41 13.95
CA ILE A 21 -12.33 -12.61 13.12
C ILE A 21 -11.84 -13.88 13.85
N TYR A 22 -10.71 -13.82 14.56
CA TYR A 22 -10.03 -15.01 15.09
C TYR A 22 -10.12 -15.19 16.61
N ILE A 23 -10.60 -14.20 17.36
CA ILE A 23 -10.80 -14.31 18.81
C ILE A 23 -12.31 -14.30 19.11
N PRO A 24 -13.00 -15.45 18.92
CA PRO A 24 -14.45 -15.54 19.07
C PRO A 24 -14.94 -15.22 20.49
N GLN A 25 -14.10 -15.38 21.52
CA GLN A 25 -14.44 -15.09 22.92
C GLN A 25 -14.69 -13.59 23.17
N LEU A 26 -14.03 -12.70 22.41
CA LEU A 26 -14.22 -11.25 22.50
C LEU A 26 -15.38 -10.74 21.64
N CYS A 27 -15.90 -11.58 20.73
CA CYS A 27 -16.91 -11.18 19.76
C CYS A 27 -18.24 -10.76 20.40
N PRO A 28 -18.80 -11.40 21.44
CA PRO A 28 -20.07 -10.96 22.03
C PRO A 28 -20.00 -9.52 22.57
N PHE A 29 -18.89 -9.17 23.21
CA PHE A 29 -18.65 -7.84 23.75
C PHE A 29 -18.43 -6.80 22.63
N LEU A 30 -17.54 -7.11 21.68
CA LEU A 30 -17.21 -6.20 20.57
C LEU A 30 -18.38 -6.01 19.61
N TYR A 31 -19.15 -7.05 19.33
CA TYR A 31 -20.34 -7.01 18.48
C TYR A 31 -21.41 -6.10 19.09
N SER A 32 -21.74 -6.30 20.37
CA SER A 32 -22.70 -5.45 21.08
C SER A 32 -22.23 -3.99 21.17
N THR A 33 -20.93 -3.77 21.37
CA THR A 33 -20.34 -2.42 21.37
C THR A 33 -20.44 -1.75 19.99
N PHE A 34 -20.18 -2.49 18.92
CA PHE A 34 -20.24 -1.94 17.55
C PHE A 34 -21.68 -1.70 17.08
N GLU A 35 -22.63 -2.49 17.56
CA GLU A 35 -24.06 -2.27 17.34
C GLU A 35 -24.58 -1.05 18.11
N THR A 36 -24.14 -0.88 19.36
CA THR A 36 -24.51 0.27 20.20
C THR A 36 -23.87 1.57 19.70
N TYR A 37 -22.60 1.52 19.30
CA TYR A 37 -21.82 2.67 18.85
C TYR A 37 -21.47 2.56 17.36
N ALA A 38 -22.48 2.56 16.49
CA ALA A 38 -22.33 2.43 15.03
C ALA A 38 -21.39 3.46 14.35
N PHE A 39 -21.08 4.58 15.03
CA PHE A 39 -20.09 5.54 14.57
C PHE A 39 -18.67 4.96 14.49
N ILE A 40 -18.27 4.13 15.46
CA ILE A 40 -16.94 3.52 15.53
C ILE A 40 -16.68 2.63 14.31
N PRO A 41 -17.55 1.64 13.99
CA PRO A 41 -17.39 0.80 12.80
C PRO A 41 -17.41 1.55 11.49
N ASN A 42 -18.26 2.58 11.37
CA ASN A 42 -18.29 3.43 10.19
C ASN A 42 -16.94 4.13 9.95
N VAL A 43 -16.38 4.78 10.98
CA VAL A 43 -15.13 5.54 10.84
C VAL A 43 -13.95 4.62 10.50
N TYR A 44 -13.78 3.51 11.22
CA TYR A 44 -12.63 2.65 10.94
C TYR A 44 -12.74 1.96 9.57
N PHE A 45 -13.95 1.57 9.15
CA PHE A 45 -14.15 0.96 7.84
C PHE A 45 -13.81 1.92 6.70
N ILE A 46 -14.20 3.19 6.84
CA ILE A 46 -13.86 4.26 5.89
C ILE A 46 -12.34 4.46 5.83
N VAL A 47 -11.68 4.62 6.99
CA VAL A 47 -10.23 4.85 7.06
C VAL A 47 -9.44 3.68 6.49
N TYR A 48 -9.82 2.44 6.83
CA TYR A 48 -9.14 1.24 6.33
C TYR A 48 -9.20 1.15 4.81
N ASN A 49 -10.38 1.34 4.23
CA ASN A 49 -10.59 1.26 2.79
C ASN A 49 -9.97 2.45 2.04
N TYR A 50 -9.95 3.64 2.66
CA TYR A 50 -9.22 4.81 2.14
C TYR A 50 -7.73 4.50 1.99
N MET A 51 -7.09 4.00 3.06
CA MET A 51 -5.66 3.70 3.04
C MET A 51 -5.33 2.59 2.04
N ARG A 52 -6.22 1.60 1.87
CA ARG A 52 -6.07 0.53 0.87
C ARG A 52 -6.08 1.09 -0.56
N ALA A 53 -7.02 1.98 -0.88
CA ALA A 53 -7.06 2.62 -2.20
C ALA A 53 -5.85 3.54 -2.41
N ALA A 54 -5.49 4.35 -1.41
CA ALA A 54 -4.33 5.24 -1.47
C ALA A 54 -3.03 4.48 -1.77
N LYS A 55 -2.83 3.32 -1.14
CA LYS A 55 -1.63 2.49 -1.32
C LYS A 55 -1.46 1.98 -2.75
N SER A 56 -2.57 1.62 -3.39
CA SER A 56 -2.59 1.20 -4.78
C SER A 56 -2.15 2.32 -5.74
N VAL A 57 -2.47 3.58 -5.41
CA VAL A 57 -2.04 4.76 -6.18
C VAL A 57 -0.60 5.14 -5.87
N ILE A 58 -0.19 5.07 -4.59
CA ILE A 58 1.19 5.28 -4.15
C ILE A 58 2.15 4.31 -4.87
N GLN A 59 1.75 3.05 -5.02
CA GLN A 59 2.52 2.04 -5.74
C GLN A 59 2.81 2.46 -7.19
N VAL A 60 1.84 3.03 -7.91
CA VAL A 60 2.03 3.55 -9.28
C VAL A 60 3.06 4.67 -9.30
N PHE A 61 2.94 5.66 -8.41
CA PHE A 61 3.88 6.76 -8.37
C PHE A 61 5.28 6.30 -7.98
N LEU A 62 5.42 5.31 -7.10
CA LEU A 62 6.70 4.71 -6.74
C LEU A 62 7.37 4.02 -7.93
N THR A 63 6.62 3.27 -8.75
CA THR A 63 7.19 2.56 -9.91
C THR A 63 7.53 3.52 -11.04
N VAL A 64 6.70 4.55 -11.27
CA VAL A 64 7.00 5.65 -12.22
C VAL A 64 8.22 6.46 -11.75
N ASN A 65 8.35 6.70 -10.45
CA ASN A 65 9.52 7.36 -9.87
C ASN A 65 10.81 6.60 -10.17
N ARG A 66 10.79 5.28 -9.96
CA ARG A 66 11.94 4.40 -10.27
C ARG A 66 12.26 4.40 -11.77
N MET A 67 11.25 4.26 -12.62
CA MET A 67 11.43 4.32 -14.08
C MET A 67 12.08 5.64 -14.52
N THR A 68 11.67 6.77 -13.93
CA THR A 68 12.24 8.09 -14.25
C THR A 68 13.70 8.21 -13.82
N CYS A 69 14.07 7.65 -12.67
CA CYS A 69 15.46 7.61 -12.19
C CYS A 69 16.38 6.89 -13.17
N VAL A 70 15.93 5.74 -13.71
CA VAL A 70 16.71 4.92 -14.65
C VAL A 70 16.75 5.53 -16.06
N LEU A 71 15.66 6.15 -16.52
CA LEU A 71 15.59 6.74 -17.87
C LEU A 71 16.31 8.09 -17.98
N ALA A 72 16.25 8.91 -16.94
CA ALA A 72 16.71 10.29 -16.99
C ALA A 72 17.39 10.73 -15.67
N PRO A 73 18.52 10.13 -15.28
CA PRO A 73 19.18 10.39 -14.00
C PRO A 73 19.56 11.86 -13.80
N LEU A 74 20.02 12.54 -14.87
CA LEU A 74 20.45 13.95 -14.81
C LEU A 74 19.30 14.95 -14.69
N ARG A 75 18.08 14.57 -15.13
CA ARG A 75 16.89 15.46 -15.10
C ARG A 75 15.90 15.07 -14.01
N TYR A 76 16.07 13.90 -13.38
CA TYR A 76 15.22 13.34 -12.35
C TYR A 76 14.84 14.35 -11.27
N SER A 77 15.84 15.00 -10.65
CA SER A 77 15.61 15.94 -9.54
C SER A 77 14.75 17.14 -9.96
N ARG A 78 14.97 17.68 -11.17
CA ARG A 78 14.21 18.84 -11.67
C ARG A 78 12.76 18.46 -12.02
N ILE A 79 12.55 17.29 -12.61
CA ILE A 79 11.22 16.78 -12.98
C ILE A 79 10.40 16.51 -11.70
N TRP A 80 10.95 15.73 -10.77
CA TRP A 80 10.22 15.33 -9.57
C TRP A 80 9.97 16.49 -8.61
N ARG A 81 10.84 17.50 -8.53
CA ARG A 81 10.55 18.69 -7.70
C ARG A 81 9.26 19.41 -8.10
N LYS A 82 8.92 19.44 -9.39
CA LYS A 82 7.65 20.02 -9.88
C LYS A 82 6.48 19.04 -9.78
N PHE A 83 6.75 17.74 -9.91
CA PHE A 83 5.72 16.71 -10.00
C PHE A 83 5.26 16.14 -8.63
N ILE A 84 6.12 16.17 -7.60
CA ILE A 84 5.79 15.73 -6.23
C ILE A 84 4.50 16.35 -5.68
N PRO A 85 4.29 17.68 -5.69
CA PRO A 85 3.06 18.25 -5.12
C PRO A 85 1.80 17.75 -5.85
N PHE A 86 1.89 17.55 -7.17
CA PHE A 86 0.81 17.00 -7.97
C PHE A 86 0.54 15.53 -7.63
N ALA A 87 1.60 14.72 -7.48
CA ALA A 87 1.48 13.32 -7.07
C ALA A 87 0.84 13.19 -5.68
N ILE A 88 1.22 14.04 -4.72
CA ILE A 88 0.61 14.08 -3.38
C ILE A 88 -0.88 14.40 -3.47
N GLY A 89 -1.26 15.39 -4.28
CA GLY A 89 -2.66 15.74 -4.52
C GLY A 89 -3.47 14.57 -5.08
N ILE A 90 -2.95 13.86 -6.09
CA ILE A 90 -3.62 12.67 -6.65
C ILE A 90 -3.73 11.55 -5.62
N ILE A 91 -2.67 11.26 -4.87
CA ILE A 91 -2.68 10.23 -3.83
C ILE A 91 -3.71 10.53 -2.74
N ALA A 92 -3.90 11.80 -2.38
CA ALA A 92 -4.88 12.20 -1.39
C ALA A 92 -6.32 12.22 -1.92
N LEU A 93 -6.54 12.61 -3.18
CA LEU A 93 -7.89 12.78 -3.74
C LEU A 93 -8.46 11.50 -4.36
N SER A 94 -7.63 10.69 -5.01
CA SER A 94 -8.05 9.46 -5.70
C SER A 94 -8.79 8.44 -4.81
N PRO A 95 -8.46 8.24 -3.52
CA PRO A 95 -9.16 7.26 -2.70
C PRO A 95 -10.61 7.66 -2.45
N PHE A 96 -10.92 8.96 -2.37
CA PHE A 96 -12.30 9.45 -2.19
C PHE A 96 -13.21 9.04 -3.34
N LEU A 97 -12.68 8.96 -4.58
CA LEU A 97 -13.41 8.45 -5.74
C LEU A 97 -13.74 6.96 -5.64
N VAL A 98 -13.03 6.21 -4.79
CA VAL A 98 -13.28 4.78 -4.55
C VAL A 98 -14.20 4.54 -3.36
N ILE A 99 -14.09 5.36 -2.32
CA ILE A 99 -14.79 5.13 -1.03
C ILE A 99 -16.07 5.94 -0.84
N TRP A 100 -16.41 6.87 -1.75
CA TRP A 100 -17.61 7.72 -1.60
C TRP A 100 -18.90 6.92 -1.36
N ASN A 101 -19.02 5.75 -1.99
CA ASN A 101 -20.16 4.87 -1.84
C ASN A 101 -20.27 4.31 -0.42
N VAL A 102 -19.14 4.08 0.26
CA VAL A 102 -19.06 3.62 1.64
C VAL A 102 -19.34 4.75 2.62
N ILE A 103 -18.89 5.97 2.33
CA ILE A 103 -19.13 7.14 3.20
C ILE A 103 -20.62 7.38 3.42
N ILE A 104 -21.45 7.13 2.41
CA ILE A 104 -22.91 7.33 2.45
C ILE A 104 -23.64 6.08 2.98
N SER A 105 -22.97 4.93 3.00
CA SER A 105 -23.59 3.65 3.36
C SER A 105 -23.41 3.33 4.84
N ASP A 106 -24.40 2.66 5.41
CA ASP A 106 -24.34 2.20 6.81
C ASP A 106 -23.52 0.90 6.89
N THR A 107 -22.54 0.85 7.79
CA THR A 107 -21.76 -0.36 8.07
C THR A 107 -22.38 -1.19 9.18
N PHE A 108 -22.33 -2.51 9.04
CA PHE A 108 -22.87 -3.44 10.01
C PHE A 108 -21.93 -4.65 10.17
N PRO A 109 -21.87 -5.25 11.37
CA PRO A 109 -21.10 -6.46 11.60
C PRO A 109 -21.78 -7.66 10.93
N ALA A 110 -21.03 -8.42 10.14
CA ALA A 110 -21.45 -9.65 9.48
C ALA A 110 -20.64 -10.83 10.04
N SER A 111 -21.32 -11.87 10.51
CA SER A 111 -20.69 -13.03 11.14
C SER A 111 -19.89 -13.89 10.16
N ILE A 112 -18.62 -14.16 10.48
CA ILE A 112 -17.70 -14.99 9.68
C ILE A 112 -16.81 -15.79 10.65
N PHE A 113 -16.57 -17.08 10.37
CA PHE A 113 -15.63 -17.94 11.13
C PHE A 113 -15.85 -18.00 12.66
N GLY A 114 -17.08 -17.78 13.15
CA GLY A 114 -17.37 -17.71 14.58
C GLY A 114 -17.06 -16.35 15.23
N GLY A 115 -16.52 -15.39 14.46
CA GLY A 115 -16.42 -13.98 14.79
C GLY A 115 -17.26 -13.11 13.85
N PHE A 116 -16.84 -11.86 13.61
CA PHE A 116 -17.50 -10.96 12.66
C PHE A 116 -16.51 -10.06 11.90
N THR A 117 -16.88 -9.71 10.68
CA THR A 117 -16.26 -8.68 9.84
C THR A 117 -17.23 -7.52 9.63
N LEU A 118 -16.82 -6.41 9.04
CA LEU A 118 -17.78 -5.40 8.60
C LEU A 118 -18.21 -5.60 7.17
N ALA A 119 -19.52 -5.53 6.99
CA ALA A 119 -20.17 -5.31 5.71
C ALA A 119 -20.80 -3.92 5.69
N TYR A 120 -21.27 -3.51 4.53
CA TYR A 120 -21.99 -2.24 4.37
C TYR A 120 -23.21 -2.47 3.49
N THR A 121 -24.27 -1.73 3.79
CA THR A 121 -25.51 -1.78 3.01
C THR A 121 -25.33 -0.93 1.75
N LYS A 122 -25.34 -1.57 0.58
CA LYS A 122 -25.18 -0.86 -0.70
C LYS A 122 -26.38 0.05 -0.95
N ARG A 123 -26.25 1.37 -0.72
CA ARG A 123 -27.28 2.34 -1.15
C ARG A 123 -27.42 2.43 -2.67
N VAL A 124 -26.33 2.22 -3.40
CA VAL A 124 -26.29 2.22 -4.87
C VAL A 124 -25.89 0.83 -5.35
N ARG A 125 -26.84 0.09 -5.95
CA ARG A 125 -26.66 -1.35 -6.29
C ARG A 125 -25.50 -1.64 -7.23
N TRP A 126 -25.19 -0.73 -8.15
CA TRP A 126 -24.09 -0.89 -9.13
C TRP A 126 -22.71 -0.46 -8.57
N ALA A 127 -22.68 0.36 -7.52
CA ALA A 127 -21.48 0.98 -6.98
C ALA A 127 -20.93 0.17 -5.80
N SER A 128 -20.37 -1.02 -6.09
CA SER A 128 -19.72 -1.84 -5.05
C SER A 128 -18.29 -1.36 -4.77
N LEU A 129 -17.94 -1.20 -3.49
CA LEU A 129 -16.58 -0.90 -3.03
C LEU A 129 -15.56 -1.90 -3.60
N SER A 130 -15.92 -3.18 -3.61
CA SER A 130 -15.05 -4.24 -4.13
C SER A 130 -14.72 -4.05 -5.62
N LEU A 131 -15.69 -3.58 -6.42
CA LEU A 131 -15.52 -3.30 -7.85
C LEU A 131 -14.60 -2.09 -8.07
N PHE A 132 -14.83 -0.98 -7.38
CA PHE A 132 -13.98 0.21 -7.53
C PHE A 132 -12.54 -0.06 -7.08
N GLN A 133 -12.36 -0.78 -5.95
CA GLN A 133 -11.04 -1.21 -5.50
C GLN A 133 -10.36 -2.12 -6.51
N MET A 134 -11.10 -3.08 -7.08
CA MET A 134 -10.60 -3.98 -8.11
C MET A 134 -10.14 -3.21 -9.36
N THR A 135 -10.97 -2.31 -9.89
CA THR A 135 -10.63 -1.51 -11.09
C THR A 135 -9.37 -0.69 -10.85
N LEU A 136 -9.27 -0.04 -9.69
CA LEU A 136 -8.09 0.75 -9.34
C LEU A 136 -6.84 -0.12 -9.17
N MET A 137 -6.96 -1.31 -8.57
CA MET A 137 -5.86 -2.27 -8.43
C MET A 137 -5.39 -2.81 -9.80
N ILE A 138 -6.30 -3.17 -10.70
CA ILE A 138 -5.95 -3.67 -12.04
C ILE A 138 -5.23 -2.57 -12.83
N PHE A 139 -5.75 -1.35 -12.82
CA PHE A 139 -5.12 -0.22 -13.51
C PHE A 139 -3.72 0.06 -12.95
N SER A 140 -3.58 0.06 -11.63
CA SER A 140 -2.29 0.21 -10.94
C SER A 140 -1.30 -0.88 -11.33
N LEU A 141 -1.77 -2.12 -11.41
CA LEU A 141 -0.97 -3.28 -11.77
C LEU A 141 -0.47 -3.21 -13.22
N ILE A 142 -1.32 -2.82 -14.18
CA ILE A 142 -0.93 -2.65 -15.58
C ILE A 142 0.20 -1.62 -15.70
N ILE A 143 0.05 -0.45 -15.06
CA ILE A 143 1.09 0.58 -15.06
C ILE A 143 2.36 0.07 -14.39
N THR A 144 2.22 -0.64 -13.27
CA THR A 144 3.35 -1.21 -12.53
C THR A 144 4.15 -2.21 -13.37
N ILE A 145 3.48 -3.12 -14.09
CA ILE A 145 4.13 -4.09 -14.98
C ILE A 145 4.84 -3.37 -16.14
N PHE A 146 4.18 -2.38 -16.75
CA PHE A 146 4.74 -1.63 -17.87
C PHE A 146 6.00 -0.85 -17.46
N THR A 147 5.90 -0.08 -16.37
CA THR A 147 7.02 0.71 -15.82
C THR A 147 8.18 -0.18 -15.35
N SER A 148 7.88 -1.31 -14.70
CA SER A 148 8.90 -2.27 -14.25
C SER A 148 9.63 -2.93 -15.43
N SER A 149 8.92 -3.27 -16.51
CA SER A 149 9.50 -3.85 -17.71
C SER A 149 10.48 -2.89 -18.39
N ILE A 150 10.11 -1.61 -18.52
CA ILE A 150 11.00 -0.57 -19.09
C ILE A 150 12.24 -0.39 -18.22
N THR A 151 12.05 -0.34 -16.90
CA THR A 151 13.13 -0.20 -15.93
C THR A 151 14.13 -1.36 -16.05
N LEU A 152 13.65 -2.60 -16.10
CA LEU A 152 14.47 -3.80 -16.29
C LEU A 152 15.25 -3.78 -17.62
N PHE A 153 14.60 -3.37 -18.71
CA PHE A 153 15.23 -3.31 -20.03
C PHE A 153 16.40 -2.32 -20.05
N LYS A 154 16.22 -1.14 -19.45
CA LYS A 154 17.27 -0.11 -19.39
C LYS A 154 18.37 -0.46 -18.40
N MET A 155 18.05 -1.09 -17.26
CA MET A 155 19.05 -1.57 -16.29
C MET A 155 20.09 -2.53 -16.88
N ARG A 156 19.73 -3.33 -17.90
CA ARG A 156 20.70 -4.21 -18.59
C ARG A 156 21.87 -3.46 -19.22
N ARG A 157 21.70 -2.16 -19.53
CA ARG A 157 22.73 -1.31 -20.18
C ARG A 157 23.53 -0.43 -19.20
N LEU A 158 23.27 -0.52 -17.88
CA LEU A 158 23.94 0.29 -16.87
C LEU A 158 25.22 -0.36 -16.33
N GLU A 159 26.14 0.49 -15.88
CA GLU A 159 27.43 0.14 -15.30
C GLU A 159 27.32 -0.71 -14.02
N ASN A 160 28.29 -1.60 -13.78
CA ASN A 160 28.21 -2.66 -12.77
C ASN A 160 27.99 -2.17 -11.31
N ARG A 161 28.43 -0.95 -10.95
CA ARG A 161 28.25 -0.41 -9.58
C ARG A 161 26.82 0.08 -9.33
N LEU A 162 26.23 0.83 -10.26
CA LEU A 162 24.81 1.22 -10.17
C LEU A 162 23.89 0.00 -10.27
N LYS A 163 24.27 -0.99 -11.09
CA LYS A 163 23.52 -2.22 -11.32
C LYS A 163 23.21 -3.00 -10.04
N SER A 164 24.09 -3.01 -9.03
CA SER A 164 23.86 -3.76 -7.78
C SER A 164 22.76 -3.15 -6.90
N SER A 165 22.83 -1.84 -6.64
CA SER A 165 21.82 -1.14 -5.84
C SER A 165 20.46 -1.13 -6.53
N GLU A 166 20.47 -0.88 -7.85
CA GLU A 166 19.29 -0.91 -8.71
C GLU A 166 18.66 -2.31 -8.81
N ARG A 167 19.46 -3.39 -8.80
CA ARG A 167 18.95 -4.77 -8.82
C ARG A 167 18.16 -5.11 -7.56
N THR A 168 18.62 -4.71 -6.38
CA THR A 168 17.88 -4.92 -5.12
C THR A 168 16.55 -4.13 -5.12
N LEU A 169 16.57 -2.89 -5.60
CA LEU A 169 15.36 -2.08 -5.81
C LEU A 169 14.38 -2.73 -6.79
N CYS A 170 14.89 -3.35 -7.85
CA CYS A 170 14.07 -4.03 -8.84
C CYS A 170 13.47 -5.34 -8.30
N LEU A 171 14.23 -6.14 -7.53
CA LEU A 171 13.71 -7.33 -6.86
C LEU A 171 12.60 -6.99 -5.87
N ALA A 172 12.76 -5.88 -5.15
CA ALA A 172 11.73 -5.32 -4.31
C ALA A 172 10.47 -4.88 -5.08
N SER A 173 10.63 -4.20 -6.23
CA SER A 173 9.50 -3.88 -7.12
C SER A 173 8.77 -5.14 -7.58
N PHE A 174 9.53 -6.18 -7.96
CA PHE A 174 8.98 -7.44 -8.43
C PHE A 174 8.16 -8.11 -7.33
N TYR A 175 8.72 -8.24 -6.13
CA TYR A 175 8.01 -8.76 -4.96
C TYR A 175 6.69 -8.00 -4.69
N MET A 176 6.75 -6.66 -4.66
CA MET A 176 5.56 -5.83 -4.44
C MET A 176 4.52 -5.98 -5.56
N SER A 177 4.96 -6.16 -6.81
CA SER A 177 4.08 -6.39 -7.95
C SER A 177 3.39 -7.75 -7.88
N THR A 178 4.12 -8.80 -7.48
CA THR A 178 3.55 -10.14 -7.26
C THR A 178 2.54 -10.13 -6.11
N ALA A 179 2.83 -9.42 -5.01
CA ALA A 179 1.90 -9.25 -3.90
C ALA A 179 0.66 -8.44 -4.31
N PHE A 180 0.82 -7.40 -5.15
CA PHE A 180 -0.31 -6.67 -5.72
C PHE A 180 -1.16 -7.52 -6.66
N LEU A 181 -0.53 -8.39 -7.46
CA LEU A 181 -1.21 -9.31 -8.37
C LEU A 181 -2.06 -10.31 -7.59
N SER A 182 -1.51 -10.93 -6.54
CA SER A 182 -2.28 -11.88 -5.72
C SER A 182 -3.48 -11.19 -5.07
N ALA A 183 -3.29 -10.01 -4.48
CA ALA A 183 -4.38 -9.22 -3.90
C ALA A 183 -5.46 -8.86 -4.93
N ALA A 184 -5.07 -8.45 -6.15
CA ALA A 184 -5.99 -8.10 -7.22
C ALA A 184 -6.80 -9.32 -7.71
N VAL A 185 -6.20 -10.51 -7.80
CA VAL A 185 -6.90 -11.75 -8.19
C VAL A 185 -7.98 -12.12 -7.19
N PHE A 186 -7.66 -12.13 -5.89
CA PHE A 186 -8.64 -12.43 -4.84
C PHE A 186 -9.73 -11.35 -4.75
N GLN A 187 -9.37 -10.08 -4.93
CA GLN A 187 -10.33 -8.99 -4.98
C GLN A 187 -11.29 -9.11 -6.17
N SER A 188 -10.78 -9.54 -7.33
CA SER A 188 -11.60 -9.76 -8.54
C SER A 188 -12.55 -10.92 -8.34
N TYR A 189 -12.07 -12.03 -7.77
CA TYR A 189 -12.92 -13.16 -7.42
C TYR A 189 -14.08 -12.75 -6.49
N PHE A 190 -13.77 -11.96 -5.46
CA PHE A 190 -14.78 -11.44 -4.53
C PHE A 190 -15.78 -10.48 -5.18
N ALA A 191 -15.34 -9.69 -6.17
CA ALA A 191 -16.18 -8.75 -6.88
C ALA A 191 -17.20 -9.42 -7.82
N PHE A 192 -16.77 -10.46 -8.56
CA PHE A 192 -17.62 -11.18 -9.53
C PHE A 192 -18.44 -12.31 -8.89
N PHE A 193 -17.87 -13.04 -7.94
CA PHE A 193 -18.49 -14.22 -7.32
C PHE A 193 -18.99 -13.94 -5.90
N ASN A 194 -19.65 -12.81 -5.69
CA ASN A 194 -20.05 -12.31 -4.36
C ASN A 194 -20.81 -13.36 -3.51
N ILE A 195 -21.65 -14.19 -4.15
CA ILE A 195 -22.48 -15.21 -3.49
C ILE A 195 -21.71 -16.51 -3.18
N ALA A 196 -20.79 -16.94 -4.06
CA ALA A 196 -19.98 -18.14 -3.87
C ALA A 196 -18.71 -17.90 -3.02
N ALA A 197 -18.21 -16.66 -3.01
CA ALA A 197 -17.13 -16.23 -2.12
C ALA A 197 -17.62 -16.12 -0.67
N ALA A 198 -18.89 -15.74 -0.45
CA ALA A 198 -19.54 -15.74 0.86
C ALA A 198 -19.68 -17.14 1.48
N SER A 199 -19.87 -18.19 0.66
CA SER A 199 -19.99 -19.56 1.16
C SER A 199 -18.65 -20.22 1.47
N THR A 200 -17.53 -19.66 0.98
CA THR A 200 -16.23 -20.32 1.06
C THR A 200 -15.26 -19.52 1.93
N ASN A 201 -15.32 -19.82 3.22
CA ASN A 201 -14.36 -19.48 4.27
C ASN A 201 -12.89 -19.37 3.79
N LEU A 202 -12.40 -20.34 3.00
CA LEU A 202 -11.03 -20.37 2.50
C LEU A 202 -10.65 -19.15 1.63
N PHE A 203 -11.55 -18.66 0.77
CA PHE A 203 -11.23 -17.55 -0.12
C PHE A 203 -11.13 -16.22 0.63
N TYR A 204 -11.95 -16.02 1.66
CA TYR A 204 -11.82 -14.88 2.57
C TYR A 204 -10.49 -14.89 3.33
N PHE A 205 -10.08 -16.07 3.81
CA PHE A 205 -8.78 -16.24 4.46
C PHE A 205 -7.62 -15.91 3.52
N LEU A 206 -7.63 -16.48 2.30
CA LEU A 206 -6.59 -16.26 1.30
C LEU A 206 -6.53 -14.79 0.83
N GLN A 207 -7.69 -14.13 0.71
CA GLN A 207 -7.74 -12.71 0.41
C GLN A 207 -7.10 -11.89 1.53
N GLY A 208 -7.45 -12.16 2.79
CA GLY A 208 -6.83 -11.52 3.95
C GLY A 208 -5.31 -11.72 3.97
N PHE A 209 -4.85 -12.95 3.74
CA PHE A 209 -3.44 -13.29 3.66
C PHE A 209 -2.71 -12.53 2.54
N ALA A 210 -3.31 -12.42 1.34
CA ALA A 210 -2.72 -11.66 0.24
C ALA A 210 -2.55 -10.17 0.60
N PHE A 211 -3.53 -9.59 1.29
CA PHE A 211 -3.42 -8.22 1.79
C PHE A 211 -2.40 -8.08 2.92
N ASP A 212 -2.22 -9.08 3.78
CA ASP A 212 -1.17 -9.08 4.81
C ASP A 212 0.22 -9.08 4.18
N VAL A 213 0.45 -9.95 3.19
CA VAL A 213 1.72 -10.01 2.46
C VAL A 213 2.03 -8.66 1.82
N LEU A 214 1.02 -7.96 1.28
CA LEU A 214 1.17 -6.62 0.72
C LEU A 214 1.41 -5.56 1.79
N ASN A 215 0.73 -5.66 2.93
CA ASN A 215 0.78 -4.68 4.01
C ASN A 215 2.05 -4.74 4.85
N VAL A 216 2.49 -5.95 5.18
CA VAL A 216 3.71 -6.24 5.93
C VAL A 216 4.93 -6.26 5.00
N GLY A 217 4.73 -6.69 3.75
CA GLY A 217 5.79 -6.74 2.74
C GLY A 217 6.36 -5.37 2.39
N SER A 218 5.53 -4.33 2.23
CA SER A 218 6.03 -2.99 1.83
C SER A 218 7.04 -2.41 2.84
N PRO A 219 6.75 -2.37 4.16
CA PRO A 219 7.71 -1.90 5.17
C PRO A 219 9.00 -2.74 5.21
N ILE A 220 8.89 -4.07 5.17
CA ILE A 220 10.06 -4.97 5.20
C ILE A 220 10.95 -4.69 4.00
N VAL A 221 10.37 -4.62 2.81
CA VAL A 221 11.08 -4.33 1.57
C VAL A 221 11.73 -2.95 1.61
N MET A 222 11.06 -1.95 2.20
CA MET A 222 11.62 -0.60 2.36
C MET A 222 12.82 -0.57 3.31
N ILE A 223 12.75 -1.28 4.44
CA ILE A 223 13.89 -1.48 5.35
C ILE A 223 14.98 -2.24 4.62
N LEU A 224 14.66 -3.23 3.78
CA LEU A 224 15.69 -3.99 3.08
C LEU A 224 16.43 -3.18 1.99
N ILE A 225 15.80 -2.17 1.42
CA ILE A 225 16.40 -1.35 0.36
C ILE A 225 17.20 -0.18 0.92
N SER A 226 16.66 0.51 1.93
CA SER A 226 17.25 1.76 2.40
C SER A 226 18.34 1.49 3.44
N GLY A 227 19.60 1.55 3.02
CA GLY A 227 20.75 1.50 3.95
C GLY A 227 20.64 2.57 5.03
N GLN A 228 20.29 3.81 4.65
CA GLN A 228 20.08 4.93 5.59
C GLN A 228 19.01 4.61 6.64
N LEU A 229 17.89 3.98 6.25
CA LEU A 229 16.84 3.59 7.19
C LEU A 229 17.25 2.39 8.06
N ARG A 230 18.00 1.43 7.51
CA ARG A 230 18.58 0.31 8.28
C ARG A 230 19.50 0.81 9.38
N TYR A 231 20.33 1.81 9.13
CA TYR A 231 21.23 2.39 10.13
C TYR A 231 20.48 3.13 11.25
N HIS A 232 19.35 3.77 10.93
CA HIS A 232 18.52 4.45 11.92
C HIS A 232 17.63 3.49 12.73
N VAL A 233 17.16 2.39 12.15
CA VAL A 233 16.26 1.42 12.80
C VAL A 233 17.03 0.29 13.51
N ILE A 234 18.17 -0.13 12.96
CA ILE A 234 19.04 -1.16 13.51
C ILE A 234 20.39 -0.50 13.79
N PRO A 235 20.66 -0.07 15.04
CA PRO A 235 21.93 0.56 15.41
C PRO A 235 23.03 -0.50 15.52
N VAL A 236 23.40 -1.13 14.40
CA VAL A 236 24.61 -1.96 14.32
C VAL A 236 25.80 -1.02 14.19
N LYS A 237 26.48 -0.79 15.32
CA LYS A 237 27.67 0.08 15.45
C LYS A 237 28.87 -0.29 14.55
N GLN A 238 28.78 -1.33 13.70
CA GLN A 238 29.91 -1.92 13.00
C GLN A 238 29.95 -1.68 11.47
N LEU A 239 29.00 -0.95 10.87
CA LEU A 239 29.02 -0.62 9.44
C LEU A 239 28.97 0.90 9.16
N ALA A 240 29.70 1.70 9.94
CA ALA A 240 29.95 3.09 9.54
C ALA A 240 30.74 3.12 8.22
N PRO A 241 30.28 3.83 7.17
CA PRO A 241 31.09 4.03 5.98
C PRO A 241 32.35 4.82 6.37
N LYS A 242 33.53 4.20 6.24
CA LYS A 242 34.80 4.93 6.22
C LYS A 242 34.78 5.84 4.98
N HIS A 243 34.81 7.14 5.22
CA HIS A 243 34.83 8.23 4.22
C HIS A 243 33.56 8.41 3.36
N SER A 244 32.61 9.17 3.89
CA SER A 244 31.91 10.18 3.08
C SER A 244 32.17 11.52 3.73
N THR A 245 33.19 12.22 3.25
CA THR A 245 33.46 13.63 3.54
C THR A 245 32.18 14.40 3.27
N VAL A 246 31.51 14.81 4.34
CA VAL A 246 30.52 15.88 4.30
C VAL A 246 31.31 17.11 3.86
N VAL A 247 31.29 17.40 2.55
CA VAL A 247 31.68 18.73 2.08
C VAL A 247 30.56 19.64 2.55
N SER A 248 30.75 20.21 3.74
CA SER A 248 30.07 21.43 4.11
C SER A 248 30.43 22.45 3.05
N VAL A 249 29.46 22.81 2.21
CA VAL A 249 29.56 24.00 1.37
C VAL A 249 29.45 25.17 2.34
N SER A 250 30.57 25.55 2.94
CA SER A 250 30.71 26.82 3.62
C SER A 250 30.43 27.92 2.61
N SER A 251 29.57 28.84 3.01
CA SER A 251 29.23 30.06 2.30
C SER A 251 30.50 30.87 2.04
N VAL A 252 30.98 30.85 0.80
CA VAL A 252 31.90 31.88 0.30
C VAL A 252 31.10 33.18 0.20
N SER A 253 31.14 33.97 1.27
CA SER A 253 30.75 35.37 1.24
C SER A 253 31.80 36.13 0.44
N ARG A 254 31.47 36.45 -0.82
CA ARG A 254 32.10 37.54 -1.56
C ARG A 254 31.31 38.80 -1.24
N LYS A 255 31.98 39.83 -0.67
CA LYS A 255 31.86 41.25 -1.04
C LYS A 255 32.59 42.14 -0.03
N GLY A 256 33.30 43.14 -0.56
CA GLY A 256 33.71 44.36 0.14
C GLY A 256 35.18 44.39 0.45
#